data_AF-A0A0A7DTA0-F1
#
_entry.id   AF-A0A0A7DTA0-F1
#
_cell.length_a   1.000
_cell.length_b   1.000
_cell.length_c   1.000
_cell.angle_alpha   90.00
_cell.angle_beta   90.00
_cell.angle_gamma   90.00
#
_symmetry.space_group_name_H-M   'P 1'
#
loop_
_entity.id
_entity.type
_entity.pdbx_description
1 polymer ?
#
loop_
_entity_poly.entity_id
_entity_poly.type
_entity_poly.pdbx_seq_one_letter_code
_entity_poly.pdbx_strand_id
1 'polypeptide(L)'
;IVASHFRPEFVVNVKETGKILMVNYADIDNMVVTEVAAARFLHDGGWDSTKRYFLVAANQSNKIAVVDAKENKLAALIDVGKIPHPGRGANFIDPKYGPVWATGHLGDENIAVIGTDPARHKGSAWKVVRMLKGQGGGSLFIKTH
;
A
#
# COMPACT_ATOMS: atom_id res chain seq x y z
N ILE A 1 9.96 -5.17 4.11
CA ILE A 1 10.39 -5.93 2.91
C ILE A 1 9.36 -7.03 2.69
N VAL A 2 8.91 -7.24 1.45
CA VAL A 2 8.03 -8.36 1.07
C VAL A 2 8.53 -8.98 -0.23
N ALA A 3 8.20 -10.25 -0.51
CA ALA A 3 8.49 -10.89 -1.79
C ALA A 3 7.37 -10.61 -2.80
N SER A 4 7.75 -10.33 -4.05
CA SER A 4 6.84 -10.24 -5.19
C SER A 4 6.26 -11.62 -5.54
N HIS A 5 5.05 -11.63 -6.09
CA HIS A 5 4.38 -12.84 -6.59
C HIS A 5 4.49 -13.03 -8.11
N PHE A 6 5.21 -12.15 -8.81
CA PHE A 6 5.29 -12.11 -10.29
C PHE A 6 6.70 -12.34 -10.84
N ARG A 7 7.71 -11.96 -10.08
CA ARG A 7 9.13 -12.08 -10.41
C ARG A 7 9.90 -12.48 -9.16
N PRO A 8 11.11 -13.04 -9.28
CA PRO A 8 12.02 -13.26 -8.17
C PRO A 8 12.55 -11.92 -7.65
N GLU A 9 11.68 -11.11 -7.05
CA GLU A 9 11.98 -9.77 -6.58
C GLU A 9 11.55 -9.56 -5.11
N PHE A 10 12.38 -8.85 -4.35
CA PHE A 10 11.97 -8.23 -3.09
C PHE A 10 11.50 -6.81 -3.33
N VAL A 11 10.46 -6.40 -2.59
CA VAL A 11 9.99 -5.02 -2.50
C VAL A 11 10.50 -4.43 -1.19
N VAL A 12 11.37 -3.42 -1.30
CA VAL A 12 12.08 -2.80 -0.17
C VAL A 12 11.72 -1.32 -0.08
N ASN A 13 11.23 -0.89 1.08
CA ASN A 13 10.95 0.53 1.35
C ASN A 13 12.21 1.22 1.87
N VAL A 14 12.57 2.36 1.29
CA VAL A 14 13.63 3.25 1.75
C VAL A 14 12.98 4.54 2.24
N LYS A 15 12.98 4.74 3.57
CA LYS A 15 12.12 5.69 4.26
C LYS A 15 12.38 7.15 3.87
N GLU A 16 13.58 7.67 4.12
CA GLU A 16 13.88 9.11 4.05
C GLU A 16 13.85 9.64 2.62
N THR A 17 14.28 8.81 1.66
CA THR A 17 14.33 9.13 0.22
C THR A 17 13.00 8.89 -0.49
N GLY A 18 12.07 8.16 0.14
CA GLY A 18 10.77 7.84 -0.46
C GLY A 18 10.86 6.96 -1.69
N LYS A 19 11.82 6.03 -1.68
CA LYS A 19 12.05 5.08 -2.78
C LYS A 19 11.58 3.69 -2.41
N ILE A 20 10.97 3.00 -3.36
CA ILE A 20 10.65 1.59 -3.27
C ILE A 20 11.56 0.87 -4.25
N LEU A 21 12.38 -0.05 -3.76
CA LEU A 21 13.30 -0.82 -4.58
C LEU A 21 12.66 -2.17 -4.91
N MET A 22 12.58 -2.49 -6.19
CA MET A 22 12.27 -3.82 -6.69
C MET A 22 13.62 -4.51 -6.95
N VAL A 23 14.07 -5.33 -6.01
CA VAL A 23 15.39 -5.97 -6.01
C VAL A 23 15.27 -7.38 -6.57
N ASN A 24 15.74 -7.60 -7.80
CA ASN A 24 15.68 -8.89 -8.46
C ASN A 24 16.81 -9.81 -7.95
N TYR A 25 16.43 -10.98 -7.44
CA TYR A 25 17.33 -11.97 -6.86
C TYR A 25 17.50 -13.22 -7.74
N ALA A 26 17.12 -13.18 -9.03
CA ALA A 26 17.37 -14.28 -9.96
C ALA A 26 18.87 -14.55 -10.16
N ASP A 27 19.67 -13.49 -10.11
CA ASP A 27 21.14 -13.53 -10.13
C ASP A 27 21.62 -12.56 -9.04
N ILE A 28 22.14 -13.13 -7.95
CA ILE A 28 22.61 -12.36 -6.79
C ILE A 28 24.01 -11.78 -6.98
N ASP A 29 24.76 -12.28 -7.97
CA ASP A 29 26.09 -11.78 -8.32
C ASP A 29 25.98 -10.56 -9.25
N ASN A 30 24.93 -10.51 -10.09
CA ASN A 30 24.64 -9.40 -11.02
C ASN A 30 23.24 -8.79 -10.78
N MET A 31 23.00 -8.29 -9.56
CA MET A 31 21.68 -7.79 -9.15
C MET A 31 21.13 -6.66 -10.03
N VAL A 32 19.89 -6.83 -10.48
CA VAL A 32 19.09 -5.77 -11.12
C VAL A 32 18.15 -5.16 -10.09
N VAL A 33 18.21 -3.84 -9.94
CA VAL A 33 17.32 -3.10 -9.04
C VAL A 33 16.54 -2.06 -9.84
N THR A 34 15.21 -2.10 -9.75
CA THR A 34 14.36 -1.00 -10.23
C THR A 34 14.04 -0.07 -9.06
N GLU A 35 14.44 1.19 -9.16
CA GLU A 35 14.06 2.22 -8.19
C GLU A 35 12.73 2.87 -8.60
N VAL A 36 11.71 2.76 -7.75
CA VAL A 36 10.41 3.40 -7.94
C VAL A 36 10.30 4.59 -7.01
N ALA A 37 10.16 5.79 -7.56
CA ALA A 37 9.86 6.98 -6.77
C ALA A 37 8.42 6.91 -6.22
N ALA A 38 8.26 7.16 -4.92
CA ALA A 38 6.97 7.18 -4.24
C ALA A 38 6.80 8.49 -3.45
N ALA A 39 6.78 8.43 -2.12
CA ALA A 39 6.72 9.59 -1.24
C ALA A 39 7.62 9.36 -0.02
N ARG A 40 8.13 10.44 0.57
CA ARG A 40 9.02 10.35 1.74
C ARG A 40 8.31 9.73 2.93
N PHE A 41 9.09 9.16 3.83
CA PHE A 41 8.66 8.52 5.07
C PHE A 41 7.86 7.23 4.86
N LEU A 42 8.24 6.44 3.85
CA LEU A 42 7.74 5.08 3.70
C LEU A 42 7.94 4.27 4.99
N HIS A 43 6.99 3.42 5.32
CA HIS A 43 7.00 2.64 6.54
C HIS A 43 6.51 1.22 6.24
N ASP A 44 5.32 0.88 6.71
CA ASP A 44 4.67 -0.42 6.60
C ASP A 44 3.60 -0.43 5.50
N GLY A 45 3.24 -1.64 5.08
CA GLY A 45 2.37 -1.87 3.95
C GLY A 45 2.11 -3.36 3.71
N GLY A 46 1.18 -3.64 2.82
CA GLY A 46 0.82 -5.00 2.45
C GLY A 46 0.25 -5.12 1.05
N TRP A 47 0.09 -6.36 0.65
CA TRP A 47 -0.50 -6.72 -0.63
C TRP A 47 -2.01 -6.48 -0.64
N ASP A 48 -2.52 -6.02 -1.78
CA ASP A 48 -3.94 -6.13 -2.10
C ASP A 48 -4.37 -7.61 -2.16
N SER A 49 -5.69 -7.86 -2.21
CA SER A 49 -6.24 -9.23 -2.26
C SER A 49 -5.69 -10.09 -3.41
N THR A 50 -5.29 -9.50 -4.54
CA THR A 50 -4.73 -10.21 -5.69
C THR A 50 -3.22 -10.44 -5.61
N LYS A 51 -2.57 -9.85 -4.61
CA LYS A 51 -1.12 -9.88 -4.41
C LYS A 51 -0.30 -9.27 -5.54
N ARG A 52 -0.91 -8.36 -6.31
CA ARG A 52 -0.26 -7.61 -7.40
C ARG A 52 0.19 -6.23 -6.98
N TYR A 53 -0.64 -5.55 -6.21
CA TYR A 53 -0.40 -4.18 -5.82
C TYR A 53 0.07 -4.14 -4.37
N PHE A 54 1.25 -3.56 -4.15
CA PHE A 54 1.77 -3.32 -2.81
C PHE A 54 1.33 -1.93 -2.36
N LEU A 55 0.48 -1.86 -1.33
CA LEU A 55 0.02 -0.62 -0.73
C LEU A 55 0.86 -0.34 0.51
N VAL A 56 1.54 0.80 0.53
CA VAL A 56 2.49 1.18 1.59
C VAL A 56 2.22 2.60 2.09
N ALA A 57 2.26 2.78 3.41
CA ALA A 57 2.13 4.08 4.05
C ALA A 57 3.42 4.90 3.91
N ALA A 58 3.28 6.10 3.37
CA ALA A 58 4.22 7.21 3.51
C ALA A 58 3.72 8.08 4.68
N ASN A 59 3.97 7.62 5.91
CA ASN A 59 3.14 7.98 7.05
C ASN A 59 3.18 9.48 7.42
N GLN A 60 4.36 10.08 7.55
CA GLN A 60 4.52 11.51 7.81
C GLN A 60 4.17 12.40 6.61
N SER A 61 3.82 11.79 5.47
CA SER A 61 3.27 12.49 4.30
C SER A 61 1.75 12.30 4.15
N ASN A 62 1.08 11.59 5.07
CA ASN A 62 -0.36 11.29 5.03
C ASN A 62 -0.82 10.66 3.71
N LYS A 63 0.02 9.79 3.12
CA LYS A 63 -0.24 9.16 1.82
C LYS A 63 -0.10 7.64 1.89
N ILE A 64 -0.83 6.96 1.02
CA ILE A 64 -0.60 5.56 0.64
C ILE A 64 -0.04 5.54 -0.77
N ALA A 65 1.16 4.98 -0.95
CA ALA A 65 1.71 4.68 -2.26
C ALA A 65 1.29 3.28 -2.70
N VAL A 66 0.97 3.13 -3.98
CA VAL A 66 0.57 1.86 -4.60
C VAL A 66 1.59 1.51 -5.65
N VAL A 67 2.27 0.37 -5.51
CA VAL A 67 3.22 -0.15 -6.51
C VAL A 67 2.62 -1.35 -7.21
N ASP A 68 2.60 -1.34 -8.54
CA ASP A 68 2.29 -2.50 -9.36
C ASP A 68 3.54 -3.38 -9.47
N ALA A 69 3.57 -4.50 -8.75
CA ALA A 69 4.71 -5.40 -8.74
C ALA A 69 4.88 -6.18 -10.05
N LYS A 70 3.83 -6.26 -10.87
CA LYS A 70 3.91 -6.87 -12.20
C LYS A 70 4.63 -5.94 -13.18
N GLU A 71 4.42 -4.63 -13.06
CA GLU A 71 4.98 -3.63 -13.97
C GLU A 71 6.23 -2.93 -13.42
N ASN A 72 6.57 -3.16 -12.13
CA ASN A 72 7.63 -2.44 -11.39
C ASN A 72 7.46 -0.91 -11.45
N LYS A 73 6.23 -0.43 -11.28
CA LYS A 73 5.88 1.00 -11.40
C LYS A 73 4.96 1.46 -10.29
N LEU A 74 5.05 2.75 -9.96
CA LEU A 74 4.07 3.43 -9.12
C LEU A 74 2.73 3.48 -9.88
N ALA A 75 1.69 2.92 -9.29
CA ALA A 75 0.33 2.97 -9.82
C ALA A 75 -0.43 4.21 -9.33
N ALA A 76 -0.24 4.60 -8.07
CA ALA A 76 -0.89 5.76 -7.47
C ALA A 76 -0.21 6.27 -6.20
N LEU A 77 -0.48 7.53 -5.87
CA LEU A 77 -0.29 8.12 -4.54
C LEU A 77 -1.64 8.65 -4.06
N ILE A 78 -2.09 8.17 -2.91
CA ILE A 78 -3.45 8.40 -2.41
C ILE A 78 -3.36 9.17 -1.10
N ASP A 79 -3.97 10.35 -1.04
CA ASP A 79 -4.12 11.11 0.20
C ASP A 79 -5.10 10.43 1.16
N VAL A 80 -4.73 10.35 2.43
CA VAL A 80 -5.54 9.75 3.51
C VAL A 80 -5.51 10.64 4.76
N GLY A 81 -5.98 10.10 5.89
CA GLY A 81 -5.93 10.77 7.20
C GLY A 81 -4.50 10.91 7.74
N LYS A 82 -4.40 11.30 9.02
CA LYS A 82 -3.14 11.70 9.64
C LYS A 82 -2.32 10.50 10.12
N ILE A 83 -1.09 10.36 9.61
CA ILE A 83 -0.13 9.30 9.99
C ILE A 83 -0.76 7.90 9.82
N PRO A 84 -1.06 7.46 8.58
CA PRO A 84 -1.56 6.11 8.34
C PRO A 84 -0.56 5.06 8.84
N HIS A 85 -1.07 4.03 9.51
CA HIS A 85 -0.28 2.94 10.06
C HIS A 85 -1.01 1.60 9.88
N PRO A 86 -0.89 0.97 8.69
CA PRO A 86 -1.68 -0.21 8.35
C PRO A 86 -1.21 -1.51 8.99
N GLY A 87 0.05 -1.63 9.40
CA GLY A 87 0.74 -2.92 9.42
C GLY A 87 0.79 -3.50 8.01
N ARG A 88 0.06 -4.60 7.77
CA ARG A 88 -0.17 -5.15 6.42
C ARG A 88 -1.50 -4.66 5.79
N GLY A 89 -2.30 -3.94 6.56
CA GLY A 89 -3.67 -3.57 6.23
C GLY A 89 -4.62 -4.76 6.20
N ALA A 90 -5.87 -4.47 5.83
CA ALA A 90 -6.94 -5.45 5.79
C ALA A 90 -7.64 -5.44 4.42
N ASN A 91 -7.71 -6.61 3.78
CA ASN A 91 -8.41 -6.79 2.51
C ASN A 91 -9.82 -7.36 2.76
N PHE A 92 -10.82 -6.85 2.06
CA PHE A 92 -12.19 -7.38 2.06
C PHE A 92 -12.96 -6.93 0.80
N ILE A 93 -14.17 -7.45 0.61
CA ILE A 93 -15.07 -7.01 -0.46
C ILE A 93 -16.07 -6.00 0.12
N ASP A 94 -16.03 -4.78 -0.39
CA ASP A 94 -17.07 -3.78 -0.13
C ASP A 94 -18.29 -4.08 -1.02
N PRO A 95 -19.53 -4.15 -0.48
CA PRO A 95 -20.72 -4.45 -1.27
C PRO A 95 -20.99 -3.49 -2.43
N LYS A 96 -20.51 -2.24 -2.35
CA LYS A 96 -20.71 -1.21 -3.37
C LYS A 96 -19.47 -1.00 -4.24
N TYR A 97 -18.29 -1.08 -3.65
CA TYR A 97 -17.04 -0.68 -4.32
C TYR A 97 -16.14 -1.86 -4.74
N GLY A 98 -16.54 -3.10 -4.44
CA GLY A 98 -15.77 -4.29 -4.80
C GLY A 98 -14.54 -4.48 -3.90
N PRO A 99 -13.45 -5.08 -4.40
CA PRO A 99 -12.24 -5.33 -3.61
C PRO A 99 -11.60 -4.05 -3.05
N VAL A 100 -11.41 -4.02 -1.74
CA VAL A 100 -10.81 -2.88 -1.02
C VAL A 100 -9.70 -3.34 -0.07
N TRP A 101 -8.80 -2.40 0.23
CA TRP A 101 -7.78 -2.51 1.26
C TRP A 101 -7.94 -1.35 2.25
N ALA A 102 -7.78 -1.62 3.55
CA ALA A 102 -7.99 -0.62 4.59
C ALA A 102 -6.78 -0.40 5.51
N THR A 103 -6.66 0.84 6.00
CA THR A 103 -5.65 1.28 6.98
C THR A 103 -6.29 2.09 8.10
N GLY A 104 -5.85 1.86 9.32
CA GLY A 104 -6.06 2.79 10.44
C GLY A 104 -5.02 3.92 10.44
N HIS A 105 -5.19 4.86 11.36
CA HIS A 105 -4.33 6.02 11.52
C HIS A 105 -3.85 6.17 12.97
N LEU A 106 -2.59 6.57 13.13
CA LEU A 106 -2.04 6.95 14.44
C LEU A 106 -2.45 8.36 14.84
N GLY A 107 -2.52 9.26 13.86
CA GLY A 107 -2.69 10.69 14.12
C GLY A 107 -4.15 11.16 14.21
N ASP A 108 -5.11 10.31 13.87
CA ASP A 108 -6.54 10.56 14.00
C ASP A 108 -7.34 9.24 14.17
N GLU A 109 -8.65 9.35 14.35
CA GLU A 109 -9.55 8.22 14.57
C GLU A 109 -10.08 7.57 13.28
N ASN A 110 -9.57 7.94 12.11
CA ASN A 110 -10.14 7.47 10.86
C ASN A 110 -9.62 6.07 10.47
N ILE A 111 -10.40 5.37 9.66
CA ILE A 111 -9.98 4.19 8.90
C ILE A 111 -10.27 4.49 7.43
N ALA A 112 -9.21 4.58 6.62
CA ALA A 112 -9.34 4.78 5.18
C ALA A 112 -9.56 3.43 4.49
N VAL A 113 -10.59 3.35 3.64
CA VAL A 113 -10.90 2.19 2.79
C VAL A 113 -10.63 2.58 1.35
N ILE A 114 -9.74 1.86 0.69
CA ILE A 114 -9.20 2.18 -0.64
C ILE A 114 -9.62 1.11 -1.65
N GLY A 115 -10.15 1.51 -2.79
CA GLY A 115 -10.47 0.59 -3.90
C GLY A 115 -9.22 0.04 -4.57
N THR A 116 -9.18 -1.27 -4.84
CA THR A 116 -7.96 -1.98 -5.32
C THR A 116 -8.13 -2.72 -6.65
N ASP A 117 -9.28 -2.58 -7.32
CA ASP A 117 -9.59 -3.29 -8.57
C ASP A 117 -9.68 -2.34 -9.78
N PRO A 118 -8.55 -1.99 -10.42
CA PRO A 118 -8.54 -1.16 -11.62
C PRO A 118 -9.09 -1.86 -12.86
N ALA A 119 -9.35 -3.17 -12.83
CA ALA A 119 -9.85 -3.90 -13.99
C ALA A 119 -11.38 -3.77 -14.09
N ARG A 120 -12.10 -4.07 -13.00
CA ARG A 120 -13.58 -4.11 -13.00
C ARG A 120 -14.21 -2.91 -12.28
N HIS A 121 -13.50 -2.28 -11.34
CA HIS A 121 -14.00 -1.16 -10.53
C HIS A 121 -13.20 0.14 -10.77
N LYS A 122 -12.95 0.46 -12.05
CA LYS A 122 -12.14 1.62 -12.51
C LYS A 122 -12.48 2.94 -11.84
N GLY A 123 -13.77 3.19 -11.58
CA GLY A 123 -14.22 4.44 -10.95
C GLY A 123 -13.73 4.62 -9.51
N SER A 124 -13.46 3.51 -8.81
CA SER A 124 -13.09 3.43 -7.40
C SER A 124 -11.63 3.05 -7.15
N ALA A 125 -10.95 2.47 -8.14
CA ALA A 125 -9.57 2.06 -8.02
C ALA A 125 -8.67 3.24 -7.63
N TRP A 126 -7.81 3.01 -6.63
CA TRP A 126 -6.84 3.97 -6.11
C TRP A 126 -7.46 5.24 -5.53
N LYS A 127 -8.68 5.14 -5.01
CA LYS A 127 -9.37 6.22 -4.29
C LYS A 127 -9.80 5.74 -2.92
N VAL A 128 -9.81 6.66 -1.96
CA VAL A 128 -10.52 6.45 -0.69
C VAL A 128 -12.01 6.42 -1.00
N VAL A 129 -12.62 5.25 -0.87
CA VAL A 129 -14.05 5.03 -1.13
C VAL A 129 -14.90 5.20 0.12
N ARG A 130 -14.29 5.04 1.30
CA ARG A 130 -14.90 5.35 2.61
C ARG A 130 -13.85 5.84 3.59
N MET A 131 -14.27 6.74 4.46
CA MET A 131 -13.60 7.04 5.73
C MET A 131 -14.52 6.57 6.85
N LEU A 132 -14.12 5.54 7.57
CA LEU A 132 -14.84 5.03 8.73
C LEU A 132 -14.25 5.65 10.00
N LYS A 133 -15.07 5.78 11.05
CA LYS A 133 -14.62 6.21 12.36
C LYS A 133 -14.25 4.98 13.20
N GLY A 134 -13.00 4.90 13.62
CA GLY A 134 -12.48 3.90 14.54
C GLY A 134 -12.73 4.26 16.00
N GLN A 135 -12.04 3.57 16.92
CA GLN A 135 -12.20 3.75 18.36
C GLN A 135 -11.53 5.04 18.90
N GLY A 136 -10.63 5.64 18.13
CA GLY A 136 -9.83 6.80 18.52
C GLY A 136 -8.52 6.86 17.74
N GLY A 137 -7.70 7.88 18.01
CA GLY A 137 -6.32 7.95 17.51
C GLY A 137 -5.41 6.88 18.13
N GLY A 138 -4.24 6.64 17.52
CA GLY A 138 -3.28 5.65 18.01
C GLY A 138 -3.51 4.23 17.48
N SER A 139 -4.29 4.04 16.42
CA SER A 139 -4.46 2.73 15.79
C SER A 139 -3.15 2.26 15.14
N LEU A 140 -2.66 1.09 15.56
CA LEU A 140 -1.46 0.46 15.01
C LEU A 140 -1.74 -0.60 13.94
N PHE A 141 -2.85 -1.33 14.07
CA PHE A 141 -3.16 -2.46 13.20
C PHE A 141 -4.65 -2.55 12.91
N ILE A 142 -4.97 -2.92 11.68
CA ILE A 142 -6.28 -3.41 11.28
C ILE A 142 -6.12 -4.77 10.60
N LYS A 143 -7.05 -5.68 10.83
CA LYS A 143 -7.02 -7.02 10.25
C LYS A 143 -8.44 -7.53 9.98
N THR A 144 -8.61 -8.29 8.92
CA THR A 144 -9.80 -9.09 8.62
C THR A 144 -9.59 -10.54 9.07
N HIS A 145 -10.67 -11.19 9.49
CA HIS A 145 -10.68 -12.59 9.94
C HIS A 145 -11.07 -13.53 8.80
#